data_AF-A0A3N9V0I9-F1
#
_entry.id   AF-A0A3N9V0I9-F1
#
_cell.length_a   1.000
_cell.length_b   1.000
_cell.length_c   1.000
_cell.angle_alpha   90.00
_cell.angle_beta   90.00
_cell.angle_gamma   90.00
#
_symmetry.space_group_name_H-M   'P 1'
#
loop_
_entity.id
_entity.type
_entity.pdbx_description
1 polymer ?
#
loop_
_entity_poly.entity_id
_entity_poly.type
_entity_poly.pdbx_seq_one_letter_code
_entity_poly.pdbx_strand_id
1 'polypeptide(L)'
;QDGSILHIEPGHPCILGDRVTLGHRATVHAAVVDDDAMIGIGATVLSRATIGEGALIAAGALILEETNVPPGTLWAGVPARQIRELTPLQKERMSDTYKHYVNLAALHHYCTKIAQKQFTVTGEKCL
;
A
#
# COMPACT_ATOMS: atom_id res chain seq x y z
N GLN A 1 -3.98 -0.61 -3.93
CA GLN A 1 -5.37 -1.11 -4.03
C GLN A 1 -6.31 0.10 -4.14
N ASP A 2 -7.62 -0.06 -4.00
CA ASP A 2 -8.58 1.04 -4.08
C ASP A 2 -8.61 1.93 -2.82
N GLY A 3 -8.89 3.22 -3.04
CA GLY A 3 -9.14 4.19 -1.97
C GLY A 3 -7.93 4.58 -1.12
N SER A 4 -6.71 4.13 -1.45
CA SER A 4 -5.50 4.56 -0.75
C SER A 4 -5.20 6.04 -1.02
N ILE A 5 -4.74 6.76 0.00
CA ILE A 5 -4.44 8.18 -0.06
C ILE A 5 -2.95 8.38 0.14
N LEU A 6 -2.30 9.07 -0.80
CA LEU A 6 -0.94 9.55 -0.67
C LEU A 6 -0.98 11.07 -0.61
N HIS A 7 -0.34 11.65 0.39
CA HIS A 7 -0.23 13.09 0.56
C HIS A 7 1.19 13.49 0.95
N ILE A 8 1.58 14.72 0.62
CA ILE A 8 2.89 15.29 0.94
C ILE A 8 2.75 16.46 1.90
N GLU A 9 3.84 16.82 2.57
CA GLU A 9 3.94 18.06 3.36
C GLU A 9 5.03 18.92 2.73
N PRO A 10 4.98 20.26 2.82
CA PRO A 10 6.08 21.11 2.37
C PRO A 10 7.43 20.65 2.92
N GLY A 11 8.39 20.37 2.02
CA GLY A 11 9.72 19.89 2.38
C GLY A 11 9.84 18.40 2.70
N HIS A 12 8.73 17.65 2.76
CA HIS A 12 8.73 16.22 3.09
C HIS A 12 7.96 15.41 2.05
N PRO A 13 8.66 14.64 1.20
CA PRO A 13 8.02 13.85 0.15
C PRO A 13 7.26 12.64 0.73
N CYS A 14 6.38 12.06 -0.08
CA CYS A 14 5.81 10.74 0.14
C CYS A 14 6.46 9.80 -0.88
N ILE A 15 7.27 8.86 -0.40
CA ILE A 15 8.08 7.98 -1.24
C ILE A 15 7.67 6.54 -0.95
N LEU A 16 7.35 5.79 -2.01
CA LEU A 16 7.16 4.35 -1.95
C LEU A 16 8.28 3.69 -2.74
N GLY A 17 8.93 2.70 -2.12
CA GLY A 17 9.90 1.82 -2.77
C GLY A 17 9.23 0.81 -3.68
N ASP A 18 10.04 -0.14 -4.17
CA ASP A 18 9.58 -1.16 -5.07
C ASP A 18 8.73 -2.20 -4.34
N ARG A 19 7.71 -2.74 -5.04
CA ARG A 19 6.84 -3.84 -4.54
C ARG A 19 6.08 -3.52 -3.25
N VAL A 20 6.01 -2.25 -2.86
CA VAL A 20 5.20 -1.79 -1.73
C VAL A 20 3.72 -2.08 -1.99
N THR A 21 3.05 -2.65 -0.98
CA THR A 21 1.62 -2.91 -1.03
C THR A 21 0.85 -1.97 -0.11
N LEU A 22 0.09 -1.05 -0.70
CA LEU A 22 -0.91 -0.26 0.02
C LEU A 22 -2.28 -0.94 -0.03
N GLY A 23 -2.74 -1.37 1.15
CA GLY A 23 -4.07 -1.95 1.36
C GLY A 23 -5.20 -0.97 1.10
N HIS A 24 -6.43 -1.50 0.99
CA HIS A 24 -7.64 -0.68 0.82
C HIS A 24 -7.71 0.44 1.84
N ARG A 25 -7.89 1.69 1.38
CA ARG A 25 -7.98 2.89 2.23
C ARG A 25 -6.77 3.13 3.16
N ALA A 26 -5.61 2.58 2.85
CA ALA A 26 -4.38 2.95 3.53
C ALA A 26 -4.03 4.42 3.26
N THR A 27 -3.52 5.13 4.27
CA THR A 27 -3.09 6.52 4.15
C THR A 27 -1.60 6.64 4.43
N VAL A 28 -0.85 7.26 3.53
CA VAL A 28 0.58 7.58 3.72
C VAL A 28 0.76 9.08 3.53
N HIS A 29 1.12 9.77 4.61
CA HIS A 29 1.27 11.22 4.63
C HIS A 29 2.75 11.57 4.84
N ALA A 30 3.41 12.15 3.83
CA ALA A 30 4.77 12.68 3.89
C ALA A 30 5.80 11.73 4.53
N ALA A 31 5.73 10.44 4.20
CA ALA A 31 6.53 9.37 4.79
C ALA A 31 7.30 8.59 3.73
N VAL A 32 8.32 7.86 4.16
CA VAL A 32 9.10 6.94 3.32
C VAL A 32 8.69 5.51 3.64
N VAL A 33 8.33 4.75 2.62
CA VAL A 33 8.01 3.33 2.73
C VAL A 33 8.98 2.57 1.85
N ASP A 34 9.88 1.82 2.45
CA ASP A 34 10.93 1.07 1.75
C ASP A 34 10.36 -0.17 1.04
N ASP A 35 11.21 -0.78 0.22
CA ASP A 35 10.90 -1.94 -0.62
C ASP A 35 10.16 -3.06 0.12
N ASP A 36 9.27 -3.74 -0.59
CA ASP A 36 8.53 -4.93 -0.13
C ASP A 36 7.66 -4.72 1.13
N ALA A 37 7.59 -3.51 1.68
CA ALA A 37 6.77 -3.21 2.84
C ALA A 37 5.27 -3.24 2.49
N MET A 38 4.45 -3.54 3.50
CA MET A 38 3.00 -3.60 3.35
C MET A 38 2.30 -2.73 4.39
N ILE A 39 1.47 -1.81 3.89
CA ILE A 39 0.57 -0.98 4.70
C ILE A 39 -0.81 -1.61 4.68
N GLY A 40 -1.25 -2.14 5.81
CA GLY A 40 -2.51 -2.87 5.94
C GLY A 40 -3.74 -2.01 5.64
N ILE A 41 -4.86 -2.70 5.44
CA ILE A 41 -6.17 -2.08 5.14
C ILE A 41 -6.50 -1.03 6.20
N GLY A 42 -6.79 0.19 5.76
CA GLY A 42 -7.18 1.30 6.63
C GLY A 42 -6.11 1.76 7.62
N ALA A 43 -4.86 1.32 7.47
CA ALA A 43 -3.77 1.82 8.30
C ALA A 43 -3.34 3.23 7.86
N THR A 44 -2.84 4.01 8.82
CA THR A 44 -2.40 5.40 8.61
C THR A 44 -0.95 5.55 9.03
N VAL A 45 -0.13 6.09 8.14
CA VAL A 45 1.26 6.47 8.38
C VAL A 45 1.38 7.99 8.32
N LEU A 46 1.78 8.60 9.43
CA LEU A 46 1.92 10.06 9.56
C LEU A 46 3.29 10.57 9.10
N SER A 47 3.40 11.89 8.99
CA SER A 47 4.55 12.62 8.45
C SER A 47 5.89 12.16 9.02
N ARG A 48 6.90 12.11 8.14
CA ARG A 48 8.31 11.87 8.47
C ARG A 48 8.59 10.50 9.08
N ALA A 49 7.61 9.61 9.10
CA ALA A 49 7.83 8.21 9.45
C ALA A 49 8.60 7.49 8.33
N THR A 50 9.38 6.49 8.73
CA THR A 50 10.07 5.56 7.82
C THR A 50 9.57 4.16 8.10
N ILE A 51 9.09 3.48 7.06
CA ILE A 51 8.67 2.09 7.10
C ILE A 51 9.75 1.23 6.45
N GLY A 52 10.52 0.51 7.26
CA GLY A 52 11.66 -0.28 6.78
C GLY A 52 11.26 -1.44 5.86
N GLU A 53 12.25 -1.91 5.09
CA GLU A 53 12.09 -2.94 4.06
C GLU A 53 11.34 -4.18 4.57
N GLY A 54 10.33 -4.60 3.83
CA GLY A 54 9.54 -5.79 4.16
C GLY A 54 8.78 -5.72 5.48
N ALA A 55 8.64 -4.54 6.11
CA ALA A 55 7.84 -4.38 7.32
C ALA A 55 6.33 -4.47 7.01
N LEU A 56 5.55 -4.91 7.99
CA LEU A 56 4.09 -5.03 7.90
C LEU A 56 3.43 -4.13 8.93
N ILE A 57 2.66 -3.16 8.45
CA ILE A 57 1.74 -2.38 9.28
C ILE A 57 0.37 -3.06 9.25
N ALA A 58 -0.11 -3.52 10.40
CA ALA A 58 -1.38 -4.22 10.49
C ALA A 58 -2.57 -3.33 10.09
N ALA A 59 -3.69 -3.96 9.72
CA ALA A 59 -4.91 -3.25 9.38
C ALA A 59 -5.36 -2.30 10.51
N GLY A 60 -5.80 -1.10 10.15
CA GLY A 60 -6.28 -0.07 11.07
C GLY A 60 -5.23 0.50 12.04
N ALA A 61 -3.95 0.17 11.87
CA ALA A 61 -2.89 0.67 12.75
C ALA A 61 -2.52 2.14 12.44
N LEU A 62 -2.08 2.88 13.46
CA LEU A 62 -1.64 4.28 13.34
C LEU A 62 -0.15 4.41 13.67
N ILE A 63 0.68 4.63 12.66
CA ILE A 63 2.09 4.99 12.82
C ILE A 63 2.18 6.49 13.04
N LEU A 64 2.80 6.90 14.16
CA LEU A 64 2.94 8.30 14.53
C LEU A 64 4.01 9.00 13.71
N GLU A 65 4.01 10.33 13.74
CA GLU A 65 5.03 11.15 13.09
C GLU A 65 6.44 10.73 13.56
N GLU A 66 7.41 10.81 12.64
CA GLU A 66 8.84 10.53 12.90
C GLU A 66 9.14 9.11 13.43
N THR A 67 8.16 8.20 13.39
CA THR A 67 8.35 6.82 13.81
C THR A 67 9.24 6.09 12.80
N ASN A 68 10.32 5.50 13.28
CA ASN A 68 11.17 4.61 12.49
C ASN A 68 10.78 3.14 12.77
N VAL A 69 10.18 2.49 11.77
CA VAL A 69 9.77 1.08 11.82
C VAL A 69 10.90 0.21 11.29
N PRO A 70 11.45 -0.73 12.08
CA PRO A 70 12.54 -1.58 11.61
C PRO A 70 12.11 -2.54 10.48
N PRO A 71 13.03 -2.89 9.57
CA PRO A 71 12.78 -3.86 8.50
C PRO A 71 12.25 -5.20 9.02
N GLY A 72 11.34 -5.83 8.26
CA GLY A 72 10.86 -7.17 8.55
C GLY A 72 10.02 -7.31 9.83
N THR A 73 9.57 -6.22 10.45
CA THR A 73 8.78 -6.23 11.68
C THR A 73 7.28 -6.08 11.44
N LEU A 74 6.47 -6.63 12.34
CA LEU A 74 5.03 -6.44 12.40
C LEU A 74 4.67 -5.38 13.44
N TRP A 75 3.95 -4.33 13.02
CA TRP A 75 3.44 -3.28 13.88
C TRP A 75 1.91 -3.25 13.87
N ALA A 76 1.29 -3.03 15.03
CA ALA A 76 -0.17 -2.97 15.17
C ALA A 76 -0.63 -2.05 16.29
N GLY A 77 -1.88 -1.58 16.22
CA GLY A 77 -2.55 -0.77 17.25
C GLY A 77 -2.65 0.72 16.93
N VAL A 78 -3.28 1.46 17.84
CA VAL A 78 -3.45 2.92 17.79
C VAL A 78 -3.10 3.50 19.16
N PRO A 79 -1.90 4.07 19.35
CA PRO A 79 -0.80 4.15 18.39
C PRO A 79 -0.15 2.78 18.17
N ALA A 80 0.41 2.57 16.98
CA ALA A 80 1.03 1.32 16.60
C ALA A 80 2.33 1.09 17.36
N ARG A 81 2.60 -0.16 17.71
CA ARG A 81 3.84 -0.62 18.35
C ARG A 81 4.32 -1.89 17.66
N GLN A 82 5.63 -2.12 17.71
CA GLN A 82 6.20 -3.40 17.27
C GLN A 82 5.60 -4.54 18.12
N ILE A 83 5.04 -5.53 17.44
CA ILE A 83 4.51 -6.73 18.07
C ILE A 83 5.59 -7.82 18.08
N ARG A 84 6.23 -8.04 16.92
CA ARG A 84 7.24 -9.08 16.70
C ARG A 84 7.88 -8.95 15.32
N GLU A 85 8.91 -9.75 15.07
CA GLU A 85 9.41 -10.03 13.73
C GLU A 85 8.37 -10.78 12.88
N LEU A 86 8.42 -10.57 11.56
CA LEU A 86 7.62 -11.33 10.61
C LEU A 86 8.12 -12.76 10.48
N THR A 87 7.16 -13.70 10.44
CA THR A 87 7.48 -15.10 10.16
C THR A 87 7.80 -15.28 8.67
N PRO A 88 8.54 -16.34 8.30
CA PRO A 88 8.81 -16.66 6.89
C PRO A 88 7.53 -16.74 6.05
N LEU A 89 6.48 -17.37 6.60
CA LEU A 89 5.17 -17.47 5.94
C LEU A 89 4.52 -16.09 5.70
N GLN A 90 4.71 -15.13 6.60
CA GLN A 90 4.19 -13.78 6.37
C GLN A 90 4.97 -13.05 5.29
N LYS A 91 6.30 -13.19 5.26
CA LYS A 91 7.14 -12.61 4.20
C LYS A 91 6.78 -13.18 2.83
N GLU A 92 6.57 -14.50 2.74
CA GLU A 92 6.10 -15.17 1.53
C GLU A 92 4.74 -14.65 1.09
N ARG A 93 3.77 -14.56 2.01
CA ARG A 93 2.44 -13.99 1.71
C ARG A 93 2.50 -12.54 1.21
N MET A 94 3.38 -11.71 1.76
CA MET A 94 3.58 -10.34 1.27
C MET A 94 4.14 -10.33 -0.15
N SER A 95 5.12 -11.20 -0.43
CA SER A 95 5.66 -11.39 -1.78
C SER A 95 4.59 -11.82 -2.78
N ASP A 96 3.74 -12.76 -2.40
CA ASP A 96 2.67 -13.24 -3.30
C ASP A 96 1.55 -12.22 -3.48
N THR A 97 1.30 -11.40 -2.46
CA THR A 97 0.28 -10.34 -2.51
C THR A 97 0.61 -9.31 -3.59
N TYR A 98 1.84 -8.77 -3.63
CA TYR A 98 2.16 -7.78 -4.67
C TYR A 98 2.09 -8.41 -6.07
N LYS A 99 2.62 -9.63 -6.25
CA LYS A 99 2.57 -10.34 -7.55
C LYS A 99 1.13 -10.52 -8.02
N HIS A 100 0.26 -10.93 -7.10
CA HIS A 100 -1.16 -11.09 -7.38
C HIS A 100 -1.78 -9.78 -7.87
N TYR A 101 -1.51 -8.66 -7.20
CA TYR A 101 -2.05 -7.36 -7.58
C TYR A 101 -1.44 -6.79 -8.86
N VAL A 102 -0.16 -7.06 -9.17
CA VAL A 102 0.41 -6.71 -10.48
C VAL A 102 -0.32 -7.45 -11.60
N ASN A 103 -0.54 -8.76 -11.43
CA ASN A 103 -1.28 -9.56 -12.40
C ASN A 103 -2.74 -9.10 -12.54
N LEU A 104 -3.41 -8.83 -11.42
CA LEU A 104 -4.78 -8.34 -11.42
C LEU A 104 -4.90 -6.97 -12.09
N ALA A 105 -3.94 -6.06 -11.85
CA ALA A 105 -3.90 -4.76 -12.51
C ALA A 105 -3.73 -4.89 -14.03
N ALA A 106 -2.88 -5.81 -14.49
CA ALA A 106 -2.73 -6.09 -15.92
C ALA A 106 -4.02 -6.64 -16.55
N LEU A 107 -4.70 -7.57 -15.86
CA LEU A 107 -5.99 -8.11 -16.30
C LEU A 107 -7.07 -7.02 -16.34
N HIS A 108 -7.18 -6.19 -15.29
CA HIS A 108 -8.12 -5.06 -15.26
C HIS A 108 -7.82 -4.07 -16.39
N HIS A 109 -6.56 -3.70 -16.61
CA HIS A 109 -6.17 -2.81 -17.70
C HIS A 109 -6.60 -3.36 -19.07
N TYR A 110 -6.42 -4.66 -19.30
CA TYR A 110 -6.85 -5.34 -20.52
C TYR A 110 -8.38 -5.31 -20.68
N CYS A 111 -9.13 -5.74 -19.66
CA CYS A 111 -10.59 -5.78 -19.69
C CYS A 111 -11.22 -4.39 -19.85
N THR A 112 -10.69 -3.37 -19.16
CA THR A 112 -11.18 -1.99 -19.29
C THR A 112 -11.01 -1.47 -20.72
N LYS A 113 -9.90 -1.78 -21.38
CA LYS A 113 -9.68 -1.41 -22.79
C LYS A 113 -10.66 -2.10 -23.75
N ILE A 114 -10.94 -3.38 -23.54
CA ILE A 114 -11.94 -4.11 -24.36
C ILE A 114 -13.33 -3.53 -24.15
N ALA A 115 -13.74 -3.34 -22.89
CA ALA A 115 -15.05 -2.79 -22.57
C ALA A 115 -15.21 -1.40 -23.21
N GLN A 116 -14.26 -0.48 -23.00
CA GLN A 116 -14.28 0.84 -23.64
C GLN A 116 -14.38 0.77 -25.16
N LYS A 117 -13.64 -0.14 -25.80
CA LYS A 117 -13.69 -0.32 -27.26
C LYS A 117 -15.05 -0.84 -27.72
N GLN A 118 -15.64 -1.82 -27.03
CA GLN A 118 -16.97 -2.33 -27.34
C GLN A 118 -18.03 -1.23 -27.19
N PHE A 119 -17.99 -0.43 -26.11
CA PHE A 119 -18.89 0.72 -25.91
C PHE A 119 -18.75 1.78 -27.01
N THR A 120 -17.53 2.06 -27.50
CA THR A 120 -17.34 3.00 -28.62
C THR A 120 -17.83 2.46 -29.97
N VAL A 121 -17.83 1.14 -30.17
CA VAL A 121 -18.28 0.51 -31.43
C VAL A 121 -19.80 0.34 -31.47
N THR A 122 -20.46 0.15 -30.33
CA THR A 122 -21.93 -0.02 -30.28
C THR A 122 -22.72 1.30 -30.25
N GLY A 123 -22.05 2.45 -30.17
CA GLY A 123 -22.69 3.77 -30.36
C GLY A 123 -23.67 4.21 -29.25
N GLU A 124 -23.78 3.46 -28.15
CA GLU A 124 -24.60 3.86 -27.02
C GLU A 124 -23.86 4.89 -26.17
N LYS A 125 -24.05 6.16 -26.51
CA LYS A 125 -23.80 7.26 -25.57
C LYS A 125 -24.70 7.05 -24.36
N CYS A 126 -24.10 6.74 -23.22
CA CYS A 126 -24.80 6.83 -21.94
C CYS A 126 -25.17 8.32 -21.73
N LEU A 127 -26.48 8.58 -21.67
CA LEU A 127 -27.08 9.86 -21.31
C LEU A 127 -26.66 10.29 -19.90
#